data_AF-A0A109FH46-F1
#
_entry.id   AF-A0A109FH46-F1
#
_cell.length_a   1.000
_cell.length_b   1.000
_cell.length_c   1.000
_cell.angle_alpha   90.00
_cell.angle_beta   90.00
_cell.angle_gamma   90.00
#
_symmetry.space_group_name_H-M   'P 1'
#
loop_
_entity.id
_entity.type
_entity.pdbx_description
1 polymer ?
#
loop_
_entity_poly.entity_id
_entity_poly.type
_entity_poly.pdbx_seq_one_letter_code
_entity_poly.pdbx_strand_id
1 'polypeptide(L)'
;LPEEVGGYTGLVPLDKPPSEGASGAGASGVGWAGYRGWLYKAWKEGEGRCYVLRRIEGEPSFRLQHEAAIAAVEKWTRVRHPGLVGVREAFTTRAFGDQSIIFVYDFHPCSQTLYEAHLSPSASLPPNPWSTPLSHHHPAAAGSAATGPALPERVLWSYVVQMASALKCVHNSGLAMRTVDVNRVLVTGKNRVRLGGAGVLDCLTWDGVQAIPAHQQDDLLAFGKLIIALACGSTQAVHNLPKSVDHISRMYSPDLKNVVLYLLSKPGPRKTIEEVLALMGPRVVDELNSSLVAEDTLEHELMRELENGRLVRLLTKFGFINERPEFDHDPRWAETGDRYLIKLFRDYVFHQVDETGRPVTDLSHVLTALNKLDAGIDEKIMLVSRDEQSCLIVSYREIKNCIESAFADL
;
A
#
# COMPACT_ATOMS: atom_id res chain seq x y z
N LEU A 1 26.14 7.67 5.07
CA LEU A 1 25.46 6.43 5.53
C LEU A 1 26.40 5.27 5.23
N PRO A 2 26.44 4.20 6.04
CA PRO A 2 27.19 3.00 5.71
C PRO A 2 26.70 2.38 4.39
N GLU A 3 27.60 1.72 3.66
CA GLU A 3 27.27 1.00 2.41
C GLU A 3 26.43 -0.26 2.69
N GLU A 4 26.71 -0.94 3.80
CA GLU A 4 26.07 -2.18 4.22
C GLU A 4 25.85 -2.19 5.75
N VAL A 5 24.71 -2.73 6.18
CA VAL A 5 24.32 -2.88 7.59
C VAL A 5 23.62 -4.22 7.78
N GLY A 6 24.34 -5.25 8.22
CA GLY A 6 23.73 -6.54 8.59
C GLY A 6 23.10 -7.27 7.40
N GLY A 7 23.77 -7.23 6.23
CA GLY A 7 23.26 -7.78 4.97
C GLY A 7 22.24 -6.90 4.26
N TYR A 8 22.09 -5.64 4.67
CA TYR A 8 21.22 -4.65 4.02
C TYR A 8 22.03 -3.56 3.35
N THR A 9 21.77 -3.29 2.07
CA THR A 9 22.49 -2.31 1.26
C THR A 9 21.56 -1.24 0.69
N GLY A 10 22.14 -0.17 0.14
CA GLY A 10 21.39 0.90 -0.53
C GLY A 10 20.50 1.70 0.42
N LEU A 11 21.00 2.09 1.59
CA LEU A 11 20.19 2.79 2.59
C LEU A 11 19.69 4.15 2.08
N VAL A 12 18.37 4.35 2.09
CA VAL A 12 17.70 5.60 1.72
C VAL A 12 16.92 6.12 2.94
N PRO A 13 17.26 7.31 3.50
CA PRO A 13 16.51 7.91 4.58
C PRO A 13 15.03 8.12 4.24
N LEU A 14 14.14 7.82 5.18
CA LEU A 14 12.70 8.02 5.04
C LEU A 14 12.16 9.16 5.90
N ASP A 15 12.89 9.57 6.94
CA ASP A 15 12.49 10.70 7.77
C ASP A 15 12.59 12.01 6.98
N LYS A 16 11.58 12.87 7.12
CA LYS A 16 11.64 14.23 6.57
C LYS A 16 12.74 15.01 7.30
N PRO A 17 13.55 15.83 6.60
CA PRO A 17 14.47 16.73 7.27
C PRO A 17 13.67 17.67 8.19
N PRO A 18 14.21 18.05 9.36
CA PRO A 18 13.54 19.01 10.22
C PRO A 18 13.29 20.30 9.44
N SER A 19 12.03 20.73 9.36
CA SER A 19 11.72 22.07 8.88
C SER A 19 12.26 23.08 9.88
N GLU A 20 13.04 24.05 9.41
CA GLU A 20 13.48 25.18 10.23
C GLU A 20 12.24 25.86 10.83
N GLY A 21 12.09 25.79 12.16
CA GLY A 21 10.99 26.43 12.90
C GLY A 21 9.95 25.50 13.55
N ALA A 22 10.00 24.18 13.34
CA ALA A 22 9.10 23.26 14.04
C ALA A 22 9.65 22.83 15.42
N SER A 23 9.50 23.68 16.44
CA SER A 23 9.75 23.35 17.86
C SER A 23 8.61 22.52 18.49
N GLY A 24 7.92 21.71 17.69
CA GLY A 24 6.84 20.82 18.10
C GLY A 24 7.17 19.38 17.72
N ALA A 25 6.65 18.42 18.48
CA ALA A 25 6.95 16.99 18.50
C ALA A 25 6.76 16.17 17.17
N GLY A 26 6.83 16.81 16.00
CA GLY A 26 6.55 16.20 14.70
C GLY A 26 7.65 16.29 13.64
N ALA A 27 8.85 16.85 13.92
CA ALA A 27 9.81 17.15 12.84
C ALA A 27 11.27 16.70 13.04
N SER A 28 11.64 16.02 14.13
CA SER A 28 12.98 15.40 14.22
C SER A 28 12.93 14.16 15.08
N GLY A 29 13.42 13.03 14.54
CA GLY A 29 13.58 11.74 15.20
C GLY A 29 12.57 11.47 16.30
N VAL A 30 11.36 10.98 15.96
CA VAL A 30 10.35 10.62 16.97
C VAL A 30 10.95 9.56 17.87
N GLY A 31 11.44 10.00 19.02
CA GLY A 31 12.22 9.18 19.89
C GLY A 31 11.40 8.00 20.40
N TRP A 32 12.08 6.89 20.65
CA TRP A 32 11.49 5.71 21.27
C TRP A 32 11.94 5.70 22.72
N ALA A 33 11.03 5.82 23.69
CA ALA A 33 11.41 5.81 25.11
C ALA A 33 12.55 6.80 25.48
N GLY A 34 12.62 7.96 24.82
CA GLY A 34 13.68 8.95 25.02
C GLY A 34 14.92 8.79 24.14
N TYR A 35 15.02 7.72 23.34
CA TYR A 35 16.13 7.48 22.42
C TYR A 35 15.88 8.07 21.05
N ARG A 36 16.92 8.62 20.43
CA ARG A 36 16.85 9.13 19.07
C ARG A 36 16.77 7.98 18.07
N GLY A 37 15.92 8.11 17.06
CA GLY A 37 15.74 7.08 16.04
C GLY A 37 15.63 7.64 14.62
N TRP A 38 15.96 6.79 13.66
CA TRP A 38 15.89 7.06 12.23
C TRP A 38 15.26 5.89 11.48
N LEU A 39 14.72 6.19 10.31
CA LEU A 39 14.15 5.23 9.37
C LEU A 39 14.90 5.25 8.05
N TYR A 40 15.27 4.07 7.58
CA TYR A 40 15.87 3.86 6.27
C TYR A 40 15.09 2.81 5.50
N LYS A 41 14.90 3.00 4.19
CA LYS A 41 14.62 1.92 3.26
C LYS A 41 15.94 1.28 2.88
N ALA A 42 16.03 -0.05 2.87
CA ALA A 42 17.21 -0.77 2.40
C ALA A 42 16.82 -2.06 1.67
N TRP A 43 17.74 -2.66 0.93
CA TRP A 43 17.56 -3.91 0.21
C TRP A 43 18.32 -5.03 0.90
N LYS A 44 17.66 -6.17 1.09
CA LYS A 44 18.32 -7.35 1.63
C LYS A 44 19.13 -8.03 0.54
N GLU A 45 20.40 -8.28 0.82
CA GLU A 45 21.30 -8.96 -0.09
C GLU A 45 20.79 -10.39 -0.39
N GLY A 46 20.88 -10.80 -1.66
CA GLY A 46 20.43 -12.12 -2.12
C GLY A 46 18.91 -12.31 -2.28
N GLU A 47 18.05 -11.48 -1.68
CA GLU A 47 16.59 -11.62 -1.77
C GLU A 47 15.91 -10.64 -2.74
N GLY A 48 16.56 -9.50 -3.06
CA GLY A 48 16.00 -8.47 -3.93
C GLY A 48 14.78 -7.72 -3.36
N ARG A 49 14.36 -8.06 -2.13
CA ARG A 49 13.25 -7.40 -1.41
C ARG A 49 13.78 -6.21 -0.61
N CYS A 50 12.95 -5.19 -0.48
CA CYS A 50 13.24 -4.01 0.32
C CYS A 50 12.47 -4.00 1.65
N TYR A 51 13.09 -3.39 2.66
CA TYR A 51 12.65 -3.36 4.05
C TYR A 51 12.84 -1.98 4.65
N VAL A 52 12.21 -1.75 5.80
CA VAL A 52 12.46 -0.58 6.64
C VAL A 52 13.39 -0.96 7.78
N LEU A 53 14.52 -0.29 7.87
CA LEU A 53 15.44 -0.35 9.00
C LEU A 53 15.14 0.81 9.92
N ARG A 54 14.61 0.51 11.10
CA ARG A 54 14.48 1.46 12.21
C ARG A 54 15.72 1.38 13.06
N ARG A 55 16.57 2.40 12.95
CA ARG A 55 17.74 2.57 13.80
C ARG A 55 17.36 3.30 15.07
N ILE A 56 17.80 2.80 16.21
CA ILE A 56 17.81 3.52 17.48
C ILE A 56 19.29 3.71 17.87
N GLU A 57 19.72 4.96 18.03
CA GLU A 57 21.08 5.29 18.48
C GLU A 57 21.22 4.97 19.96
N GLY A 58 22.30 4.28 20.29
CA GLY A 58 22.58 3.78 21.61
C GLY A 58 23.27 4.80 22.51
N GLU A 59 24.26 5.55 22.03
CA GLU A 59 25.02 6.47 22.89
C GLU A 59 24.33 7.85 22.98
N PRO A 60 24.28 8.49 24.17
CA PRO A 60 24.98 8.15 25.41
C PRO A 60 24.19 7.26 26.40
N SER A 61 22.99 6.77 26.06
CA SER A 61 22.00 6.34 27.08
C SER A 61 21.50 4.88 27.00
N PHE A 62 21.70 4.15 25.90
CA PHE A 62 21.30 2.76 25.69
C PHE A 62 22.49 1.86 25.35
N ARG A 63 22.85 1.02 26.31
CA ARG A 63 23.55 -0.25 26.03
C ARG A 63 22.55 -1.37 26.14
N LEU A 64 22.48 -2.21 25.11
CA LEU A 64 21.78 -3.49 25.21
C LEU A 64 22.49 -4.33 26.28
N GLN A 65 21.91 -4.38 27.49
CA GLN A 65 22.55 -5.07 28.62
C GLN A 65 22.35 -6.59 28.55
N HIS A 66 21.30 -7.04 27.86
CA HIS A 66 20.90 -8.44 27.79
C HIS A 66 20.53 -8.86 26.37
N GLU A 67 21.19 -9.90 25.86
CA GLU A 67 20.84 -10.54 24.58
C GLU A 67 19.37 -11.02 24.56
N ALA A 68 18.83 -11.37 25.74
CA ALA A 68 17.42 -11.72 25.92
C ALA A 68 16.43 -10.63 25.47
N ALA A 69 16.86 -9.35 25.47
CA ALA A 69 16.03 -8.25 24.97
C ALA A 69 15.83 -8.30 23.44
N ILE A 70 16.80 -8.82 22.68
CA ILE A 70 16.64 -9.05 21.24
C ILE A 70 15.77 -10.29 21.00
N ALA A 71 15.92 -11.33 21.83
CA ALA A 71 15.07 -12.53 21.76
C ALA A 71 13.57 -12.21 21.96
N ALA A 72 13.22 -11.11 22.64
CA ALA A 72 11.85 -10.63 22.73
C ALA A 72 11.26 -10.25 21.35
N VAL A 73 12.08 -9.73 20.43
CA VAL A 73 11.69 -9.39 19.06
C VAL A 73 11.42 -10.63 18.22
N GLU A 74 12.10 -11.75 18.48
CA GLU A 74 11.88 -13.00 17.74
C GLU A 74 10.43 -13.49 17.86
N LYS A 75 9.77 -13.25 19.00
CA LYS A 75 8.34 -13.60 19.19
C LYS A 75 7.45 -12.88 18.17
N TRP A 76 7.79 -11.64 17.82
CA TRP A 76 7.05 -10.83 16.86
C TRP A 76 7.17 -11.32 15.42
N THR A 77 8.25 -12.02 15.07
CA THR A 77 8.42 -12.59 13.71
C THR A 77 7.39 -13.68 13.39
N ARG A 78 6.80 -14.28 14.44
CA ARG A 78 5.76 -15.32 14.35
C ARG A 78 4.34 -14.75 14.26
N VAL A 79 4.15 -13.48 14.60
CA VAL A 79 2.83 -12.82 14.56
C VAL A 79 2.60 -12.24 13.17
N ARG A 80 1.54 -12.68 12.50
CA ARG A 80 1.18 -12.22 11.15
C ARG A 80 -0.24 -11.73 11.11
N HIS A 81 -0.41 -10.47 10.72
CA HIS A 81 -1.73 -9.86 10.57
C HIS A 81 -1.69 -8.75 9.51
N PRO A 82 -2.70 -8.61 8.64
CA PRO A 82 -2.73 -7.58 7.60
C PRO A 82 -2.73 -6.13 8.12
N GLY A 83 -3.14 -5.94 9.38
CA GLY A 83 -3.11 -4.66 10.10
C GLY A 83 -1.86 -4.44 10.98
N LEU A 84 -0.83 -5.28 10.85
CA LEU A 84 0.47 -5.09 11.50
C LEU A 84 1.55 -4.87 10.44
N VAL A 85 2.50 -3.96 10.70
CA VAL A 85 3.74 -3.92 9.94
C VAL A 85 4.61 -5.09 10.38
N GLY A 86 4.90 -6.02 9.47
CA GLY A 86 5.59 -7.27 9.79
C GLY A 86 7.00 -7.04 10.33
N VAL A 87 7.33 -7.66 11.45
CA VAL A 87 8.68 -7.66 12.04
C VAL A 87 9.51 -8.78 11.42
N ARG A 88 10.73 -8.46 10.97
CA ARG A 88 11.62 -9.42 10.32
C ARG A 88 12.73 -9.89 11.23
N GLU A 89 13.45 -8.95 11.81
CA GLU A 89 14.56 -9.22 12.72
C GLU A 89 14.94 -7.95 13.49
N ALA A 90 15.78 -8.12 14.50
CA ALA A 90 16.50 -7.04 15.13
C ALA A 90 17.93 -7.44 15.44
N PHE A 91 18.86 -6.52 15.30
CA PHE A 91 20.28 -6.77 15.55
C PHE A 91 21.00 -5.49 15.96
N THR A 92 22.14 -5.64 16.63
CA THR A 92 23.01 -4.51 16.95
C THR A 92 24.08 -4.32 15.88
N THR A 93 24.53 -3.09 15.69
CA THR A 93 25.56 -2.76 14.70
C THR A 93 26.41 -1.58 15.16
N ARG A 94 27.63 -1.52 14.63
CA ARG A 94 28.53 -0.36 14.72
C ARG A 94 28.78 0.33 13.38
N ALA A 95 28.11 -0.11 12.32
CA ALA A 95 28.34 0.39 10.95
C ALA A 95 28.05 1.90 10.80
N PHE A 96 27.21 2.48 11.67
CA PHE A 96 26.90 3.91 11.68
C PHE A 96 27.92 4.78 12.44
N GLY A 97 28.98 4.18 12.99
CA GLY A 97 30.01 4.87 13.78
C GLY A 97 29.70 4.94 15.28
N ASP A 98 28.54 4.46 15.71
CA ASP A 98 28.08 4.39 17.10
C ASP A 98 27.54 2.98 17.44
N GLN A 99 27.21 2.71 18.70
CA GLN A 99 26.42 1.51 19.02
C GLN A 99 24.96 1.79 18.69
N SER A 100 24.39 1.03 17.76
CA SER A 100 22.98 1.16 17.37
C SER A 100 22.28 -0.20 17.41
N ILE A 101 20.97 -0.19 17.66
CA ILE A 101 20.10 -1.33 17.40
C ILE A 101 19.22 -1.02 16.18
N ILE A 102 19.08 -2.01 15.30
CA ILE A 102 18.27 -1.96 14.10
C ILE A 102 17.10 -2.92 14.28
N PHE A 103 15.89 -2.43 14.03
CA PHE A 103 14.69 -3.25 13.88
C PHE A 103 14.28 -3.24 12.41
N VAL A 104 14.13 -4.41 11.81
CA VAL A 104 13.77 -4.57 10.41
C VAL A 104 12.28 -4.88 10.28
N TYR A 105 11.60 -4.11 9.43
CA TYR A 105 10.17 -4.24 9.15
C TYR A 105 9.90 -4.37 7.66
N ASP A 106 8.71 -4.89 7.33
CA ASP A 106 8.18 -4.82 5.97
C ASP A 106 8.08 -3.37 5.47
N PHE A 107 8.52 -3.17 4.22
CA PHE A 107 8.40 -1.87 3.56
C PHE A 107 7.04 -1.70 2.91
N HIS A 108 6.34 -0.62 3.30
CA HIS A 108 5.10 -0.18 2.67
C HIS A 108 5.35 1.18 1.98
N PRO A 109 5.43 1.21 0.65
CA PRO A 109 5.78 2.43 -0.08
C PRO A 109 4.75 3.54 0.12
N CYS A 110 5.21 4.79 0.10
CA CYS A 110 4.38 5.99 0.22
C CYS A 110 3.48 6.05 1.47
N SER A 111 3.83 5.29 2.51
CA SER A 111 3.08 5.31 3.77
C SER A 111 3.22 6.63 4.49
N GLN A 112 2.16 7.04 5.17
CA GLN A 112 2.13 8.20 6.07
C GLN A 112 1.66 7.75 7.44
N THR A 113 2.06 8.45 8.50
CA THR A 113 1.45 8.23 9.82
C THR A 113 0.01 8.77 9.84
N LEU A 114 -0.83 8.28 10.75
CA LEU A 114 -2.17 8.86 10.98
C LEU A 114 -2.08 10.35 11.34
N TYR A 115 -1.03 10.76 12.06
CA TYR A 115 -0.77 12.16 12.35
C TYR A 115 -0.55 12.96 11.07
N GLU A 116 0.36 12.53 10.19
CA GLU A 116 0.61 13.21 8.93
C GLU A 116 -0.65 13.31 8.06
N ALA A 117 -1.41 12.21 7.98
CA ALA A 117 -2.58 12.11 7.14
C ALA A 117 -3.76 12.97 7.61
N HIS A 118 -3.95 13.16 8.93
CA HIS A 118 -5.19 13.73 9.47
C HIS A 118 -5.02 14.88 10.47
N LEU A 119 -3.86 14.98 11.12
CA LEU A 119 -3.65 15.92 12.24
C LEU A 119 -2.54 16.96 11.96
N SER A 120 -1.74 16.75 10.92
CA SER A 120 -0.71 17.69 10.53
C SER A 120 -1.32 18.93 9.87
N PRO A 121 -0.72 20.13 10.04
CA PRO A 121 -1.16 21.32 9.31
C PRO A 121 -1.11 21.16 7.79
N SER A 122 -0.26 20.27 7.29
CA SER A 122 -0.15 19.95 5.86
C SER A 122 -1.28 19.08 5.35
N ALA A 123 -2.03 18.40 6.23
CA ALA A 123 -3.17 17.56 5.84
C ALA A 123 -4.31 18.36 5.18
N SER A 124 -4.38 19.68 5.42
CA SER A 124 -5.37 20.57 4.82
C SER A 124 -4.96 21.17 3.46
N LEU A 125 -3.76 20.87 2.94
CA LEU A 125 -3.29 21.40 1.65
C LEU A 125 -3.91 20.62 0.47
N PRO A 126 -4.26 21.29 -0.64
CA PRO A 126 -4.78 20.61 -1.83
C PRO A 126 -3.74 19.65 -2.41
N PRO A 127 -4.17 18.52 -3.01
CA PRO A 127 -3.27 17.53 -3.56
C PRO A 127 -2.40 18.10 -4.68
N ASN A 128 -1.14 17.66 -4.75
CA ASN A 128 -0.24 17.98 -5.86
C ASN A 128 -0.79 17.32 -7.16
N PRO A 129 -1.03 18.08 -8.25
CA PRO A 129 -1.52 17.53 -9.53
C PRO A 129 -0.66 16.43 -10.14
N TRP A 130 0.64 16.37 -9.79
CA TRP A 130 1.59 15.36 -10.26
C TRP A 130 1.85 14.22 -9.26
N SER A 131 1.16 14.20 -8.12
CA SER A 131 1.25 13.07 -7.19
C SER A 131 0.44 11.90 -7.75
N THR A 132 1.03 10.69 -7.72
CA THR A 132 0.33 9.47 -8.16
C THR A 132 -0.97 9.30 -7.38
N PRO A 133 -2.04 8.73 -7.99
CA PRO A 133 -3.38 8.68 -7.42
C PRO A 133 -3.51 7.85 -6.12
N LEU A 134 -2.42 7.31 -5.58
CA LEU A 134 -2.37 6.64 -4.28
C LEU A 134 -2.41 7.60 -3.09
N SER A 135 -2.14 8.90 -3.31
CA SER A 135 -2.21 9.93 -2.26
C SER A 135 -3.57 10.59 -2.26
N HIS A 136 -4.53 10.00 -1.54
CA HIS A 136 -5.85 10.60 -1.39
C HIS A 136 -5.88 11.53 -0.17
N HIS A 137 -5.74 12.83 -0.44
CA HIS A 137 -6.19 13.88 0.47
C HIS A 137 -7.62 14.28 0.10
N HIS A 138 -8.47 14.44 1.11
CA HIS A 138 -9.88 14.80 0.96
C HIS A 138 -10.03 16.19 0.30
N PRO A 139 -11.10 16.42 -0.49
CA PRO A 139 -11.38 17.76 -0.99
C PRO A 139 -11.62 18.71 0.20
N ALA A 140 -10.78 19.74 0.30
CA ALA A 140 -10.94 20.79 1.28
C ALA A 140 -12.24 21.56 0.99
N ALA A 141 -13.22 21.46 1.91
CA ALA A 141 -14.26 22.47 1.99
C ALA A 141 -13.61 23.77 2.46
N ALA A 142 -13.58 24.79 1.61
CA ALA A 142 -13.09 26.11 1.95
C ALA A 142 -13.97 26.71 3.06
N GLY A 143 -13.49 26.70 4.30
CA GLY A 143 -14.17 27.34 5.43
C GLY A 143 -13.44 27.19 6.77
N SER A 144 -12.95 28.32 7.30
CA SER A 144 -12.44 28.54 8.66
C SER A 144 -11.15 27.84 9.09
N ALA A 145 -10.09 28.64 9.23
CA ALA A 145 -8.72 28.25 9.59
C ALA A 145 -8.49 27.95 11.09
N ALA A 146 -9.43 27.29 11.79
CA ALA A 146 -9.26 27.01 13.23
C ALA A 146 -9.55 25.55 13.66
N THR A 147 -10.15 24.73 12.80
CA THR A 147 -10.40 23.31 13.06
C THR A 147 -10.38 22.60 11.71
N GLY A 148 -9.44 21.69 11.47
CA GLY A 148 -9.49 20.83 10.28
C GLY A 148 -10.86 20.13 10.19
N PRO A 149 -11.35 19.79 8.99
CA PRO A 149 -12.63 19.10 8.86
C PRO A 149 -12.61 17.81 9.68
N ALA A 150 -13.62 17.62 10.53
CA ALA A 150 -13.72 16.43 11.38
C ALA A 150 -13.66 15.17 10.51
N LEU A 151 -12.87 14.17 10.93
CA LEU A 151 -12.68 12.94 10.18
C LEU A 151 -14.05 12.26 9.98
N PRO A 152 -14.46 11.93 8.73
CA PRO A 152 -15.74 11.28 8.50
C PRO A 152 -15.86 9.99 9.30
N GLU A 153 -17.00 9.80 9.98
CA GLU A 153 -17.20 8.68 10.90
C GLU A 153 -16.95 7.32 10.25
N ARG A 154 -17.34 7.14 8.98
CA ARG A 154 -17.06 5.90 8.21
C ARG A 154 -15.57 5.59 8.12
N VAL A 155 -14.73 6.60 7.90
CA VAL A 155 -13.27 6.44 7.81
C VAL A 155 -12.70 6.10 9.19
N LEU A 156 -13.19 6.77 10.24
CA LEU A 156 -12.78 6.49 11.61
C LEU A 156 -13.12 5.04 12.01
N TRP A 157 -14.33 4.56 11.72
CA TRP A 157 -14.71 3.17 11.97
C TRP A 157 -13.86 2.15 11.24
N SER A 158 -13.52 2.41 9.97
CA SER A 158 -12.62 1.55 9.20
C SER A 158 -11.26 1.38 9.90
N TYR A 159 -10.67 2.49 10.37
CA TYR A 159 -9.43 2.45 11.13
C TYR A 159 -9.58 1.71 12.46
N VAL A 160 -10.66 1.97 13.20
CA VAL A 160 -10.95 1.34 14.49
C VAL A 160 -11.07 -0.17 14.34
N VAL A 161 -11.82 -0.66 13.36
CA VAL A 161 -11.99 -2.10 13.10
C VAL A 161 -10.66 -2.76 12.75
N GLN A 162 -9.87 -2.16 11.86
CA GLN A 162 -8.57 -2.72 11.46
C GLN A 162 -7.56 -2.76 12.61
N MET A 163 -7.48 -1.68 13.42
CA MET A 163 -6.63 -1.65 14.60
C MET A 163 -7.08 -2.64 15.67
N ALA A 164 -8.39 -2.75 15.92
CA ALA A 164 -8.94 -3.69 16.89
C ALA A 164 -8.67 -5.15 16.48
N SER A 165 -8.82 -5.47 15.19
CA SER A 165 -8.48 -6.76 14.62
C SER A 165 -6.99 -7.10 14.82
N ALA A 166 -6.10 -6.13 14.58
CA ALA A 166 -4.66 -6.29 14.80
C ALA A 166 -4.32 -6.49 16.29
N LEU A 167 -4.91 -5.69 17.19
CA LEU A 167 -4.72 -5.82 18.63
C LEU A 167 -5.20 -7.18 19.15
N LYS A 168 -6.32 -7.70 18.65
CA LYS A 168 -6.78 -9.06 18.98
C LYS A 168 -5.74 -10.12 18.62
N CYS A 169 -5.14 -10.03 17.43
CA CYS A 169 -4.08 -10.96 17.01
C CYS A 169 -2.86 -10.87 17.95
N VAL A 170 -2.43 -9.66 18.30
CA VAL A 170 -1.31 -9.41 19.23
C VAL A 170 -1.61 -9.97 20.63
N HIS A 171 -2.76 -9.63 21.19
CA HIS A 171 -3.13 -10.02 22.56
C HIS A 171 -3.30 -11.53 22.69
N ASN A 172 -3.91 -12.20 21.70
CA ASN A 172 -4.03 -13.66 21.66
C ASN A 172 -2.69 -14.39 21.46
N SER A 173 -1.67 -13.68 20.98
CA SER A 173 -0.29 -14.22 20.89
C SER A 173 0.49 -14.06 22.20
N GLY A 174 -0.14 -13.56 23.28
CA GLY A 174 0.53 -13.32 24.56
C GLY A 174 1.50 -12.13 24.53
N LEU A 175 1.24 -11.15 23.66
CA LEU A 175 2.02 -9.93 23.51
C LEU A 175 1.16 -8.68 23.75
N ALA A 176 1.80 -7.52 23.82
CA ALA A 176 1.15 -6.20 23.85
C ALA A 176 1.83 -5.29 22.83
N MET A 177 1.06 -4.46 22.12
CA MET A 177 1.58 -3.60 21.06
C MET A 177 2.48 -2.49 21.60
N ARG A 178 2.12 -1.88 22.73
CA ARG A 178 2.81 -0.80 23.46
C ARG A 178 3.00 0.51 22.69
N THR A 179 2.66 0.55 21.40
CA THR A 179 2.95 1.66 20.48
C THR A 179 1.71 2.14 19.73
N VAL A 180 0.55 2.13 20.40
CA VAL A 180 -0.73 2.52 19.83
C VAL A 180 -0.91 4.04 19.91
N ASP A 181 -0.34 4.76 18.93
CA ASP A 181 -0.50 6.22 18.81
C ASP A 181 -0.47 6.70 17.34
N VAL A 182 -0.91 7.94 17.12
CA VAL A 182 -1.09 8.53 15.79
C VAL A 182 0.20 8.63 14.97
N ASN A 183 1.38 8.63 15.58
CA ASN A 183 2.67 8.68 14.87
C ASN A 183 3.24 7.29 14.56
N ARG A 184 2.61 6.22 15.06
CA ARG A 184 3.08 4.84 14.92
C ARG A 184 2.14 3.96 14.12
N VAL A 185 0.89 4.39 13.94
CA VAL A 185 -0.03 3.75 12.99
C VAL A 185 0.13 4.37 11.61
N LEU A 186 0.38 3.52 10.62
CA LEU A 186 0.62 3.91 9.23
C LEU A 186 -0.65 3.78 8.39
N VAL A 187 -0.98 4.83 7.64
CA VAL A 187 -1.86 4.78 6.48
C VAL A 187 -1.02 4.37 5.27
N THR A 188 -1.44 3.30 4.61
CA THR A 188 -0.63 2.57 3.61
C THR A 188 -1.37 2.38 2.28
N GLY A 189 -2.53 3.02 2.16
CA GLY A 189 -3.46 2.93 1.05
C GLY A 189 -4.78 3.56 1.45
N LYS A 190 -5.78 3.53 0.55
CA LYS A 190 -7.11 4.08 0.82
C LYS A 190 -7.76 3.35 1.99
N ASN A 191 -8.00 4.08 3.09
CA ASN A 191 -8.57 3.56 4.33
C ASN A 191 -7.81 2.37 4.94
N ARG A 192 -6.54 2.12 4.56
CA ARG A 192 -5.79 0.95 5.02
C ARG A 192 -4.75 1.33 6.06
N VAL A 193 -4.92 0.86 7.29
CA VAL A 193 -4.02 1.14 8.42
C VAL A 193 -3.23 -0.08 8.89
N ARG A 194 -2.04 0.17 9.43
CA ARG A 194 -1.16 -0.85 10.02
C ARG A 194 -0.50 -0.32 11.29
N LEU A 195 -0.53 -1.09 12.38
CA LEU A 195 0.22 -0.77 13.60
C LEU A 195 1.71 -1.00 13.33
N GLY A 196 2.52 0.04 13.53
CA GLY A 196 3.97 -0.02 13.39
C GLY A 196 4.69 0.03 14.74
N GLY A 197 5.95 -0.43 14.75
CA GLY A 197 6.80 -0.35 15.93
C GLY A 197 6.73 -1.52 16.90
N ALA A 198 6.12 -2.62 16.48
CA ALA A 198 6.11 -3.88 17.22
C ALA A 198 7.55 -4.29 17.62
N GLY A 199 7.73 -4.73 18.87
CA GLY A 199 9.00 -5.22 19.41
C GLY A 199 10.01 -4.14 19.85
N VAL A 200 9.80 -2.86 19.51
CA VAL A 200 10.76 -1.80 19.88
C VAL A 200 10.79 -1.61 21.40
N LEU A 201 9.63 -1.40 22.03
CA LEU A 201 9.57 -1.17 23.47
C LEU A 201 9.84 -2.43 24.29
N ASP A 202 9.50 -3.61 23.76
CA ASP A 202 9.83 -4.91 24.34
C ASP A 202 11.33 -5.07 24.55
N CYS A 203 12.13 -4.55 23.60
CA CYS A 203 13.58 -4.57 23.65
C CYS A 203 14.16 -3.40 24.47
N LEU A 204 13.69 -2.16 24.22
CA LEU A 204 14.27 -0.96 24.82
C LEU A 204 13.95 -0.78 26.31
N THR A 205 12.82 -1.31 26.79
CA THR A 205 12.43 -1.24 28.21
C THR A 205 12.47 -2.63 28.85
N TRP A 206 13.35 -3.51 28.38
CA TRP A 206 13.47 -4.86 28.93
C TRP A 206 13.96 -4.82 30.37
N ASP A 207 13.18 -5.38 31.29
CA ASP A 207 13.48 -5.47 32.73
C ASP A 207 13.42 -6.91 33.27
N GLY A 208 13.19 -7.90 32.40
CA GLY A 208 13.04 -9.31 32.74
C GLY A 208 11.68 -9.72 33.34
N VAL A 209 10.80 -8.77 33.69
CA VAL A 209 9.47 -9.04 34.25
C VAL A 209 8.40 -8.43 33.35
N GLN A 210 7.94 -9.21 32.38
CA GLN A 210 6.90 -8.71 31.46
C GLN A 210 5.50 -8.90 32.05
N ALA A 211 4.93 -7.82 32.59
CA ALA A 211 3.54 -7.75 32.99
C ALA A 211 2.60 -7.58 31.76
N ILE A 212 2.59 -8.58 30.86
CA ILE A 212 1.82 -8.53 29.60
C ILE A 212 0.37 -8.10 29.81
N PRO A 213 -0.40 -8.65 30.79
CA PRO A 213 -1.77 -8.21 30.99
C PRO A 213 -1.91 -6.72 31.28
N ALA A 214 -0.96 -6.11 32.01
CA ALA A 214 -0.96 -4.68 32.27
C ALA A 214 -0.70 -3.88 30.98
N HIS A 215 0.29 -4.29 30.18
CA HIS A 215 0.56 -3.66 28.88
C HIS A 215 -0.61 -3.80 27.89
N GLN A 216 -1.36 -4.90 27.92
CA GLN A 216 -2.57 -5.06 27.12
C GLN A 216 -3.67 -4.08 27.57
N GLN A 217 -3.79 -3.79 28.87
CA GLN A 217 -4.71 -2.74 29.37
C GLN A 217 -4.26 -1.34 28.92
N ASP A 218 -2.95 -1.09 28.91
CA ASP A 218 -2.37 0.16 28.40
C ASP A 218 -2.64 0.33 26.90
N ASP A 219 -2.54 -0.74 26.10
CA ASP A 219 -2.90 -0.71 24.67
C ASP A 219 -4.35 -0.26 24.46
N LEU A 220 -5.30 -0.81 25.23
CA LEU A 220 -6.71 -0.45 25.11
C LEU A 220 -6.94 1.02 25.50
N LEU A 221 -6.27 1.52 26.53
CA LEU A 221 -6.33 2.92 26.91
C LEU A 221 -5.74 3.83 25.82
N ALA A 222 -4.57 3.46 25.29
CA ALA A 222 -3.90 4.18 24.22
C ALA A 222 -4.75 4.21 22.94
N PHE A 223 -5.42 3.10 22.63
CA PHE A 223 -6.36 2.99 21.53
C PHE A 223 -7.54 3.96 21.68
N GLY A 224 -8.15 4.04 22.87
CA GLY A 224 -9.22 5.02 23.14
C GLY A 224 -8.75 6.48 22.99
N LYS A 225 -7.54 6.79 23.46
CA LYS A 225 -6.92 8.13 23.30
C LYS A 225 -6.64 8.46 21.84
N LEU A 226 -6.20 7.48 21.04
CA LEU A 226 -5.97 7.63 19.61
C LEU A 226 -7.28 7.98 18.88
N ILE A 227 -8.37 7.27 19.19
CA ILE A 227 -9.69 7.54 18.61
C ILE A 227 -10.14 8.97 18.95
N ILE A 228 -9.95 9.41 20.19
CA ILE A 228 -10.24 10.80 20.61
C ILE A 228 -9.42 11.81 19.81
N ALA A 229 -8.12 11.55 19.64
CA ALA A 229 -7.25 12.47 18.91
C ALA A 229 -7.71 12.66 17.45
N LEU A 230 -8.14 11.57 16.79
CA LEU A 230 -8.68 11.62 15.44
C LEU A 230 -10.06 12.29 15.38
N ALA A 231 -10.98 11.90 16.26
CA ALA A 231 -12.35 12.43 16.28
C ALA A 231 -12.38 13.94 16.59
N CYS A 232 -11.48 14.41 17.45
CA CYS A 232 -11.35 15.83 17.78
C CYS A 232 -10.37 16.60 16.88
N GLY A 233 -9.72 15.93 15.93
CA GLY A 233 -8.72 16.56 15.05
C GLY A 233 -7.51 17.16 15.78
N SER A 234 -7.17 16.66 16.97
CA SER A 234 -6.07 17.22 17.78
C SER A 234 -5.51 16.20 18.78
N THR A 235 -4.18 16.09 18.83
CA THR A 235 -3.49 15.29 19.86
C THR A 235 -3.68 15.85 21.27
N GLN A 236 -4.01 17.15 21.41
CA GLN A 236 -4.24 17.79 22.71
C GLN A 236 -5.58 17.40 23.34
N ALA A 237 -6.50 16.84 22.56
CA ALA A 237 -7.83 16.41 23.02
C ALA A 237 -7.76 15.42 24.20
N VAL A 238 -6.71 14.60 24.25
CA VAL A 238 -6.53 13.59 25.30
C VAL A 238 -6.32 14.18 26.71
N HIS A 239 -5.96 15.47 26.81
CA HIS A 239 -5.75 16.14 28.09
C HIS A 239 -7.06 16.61 28.75
N ASN A 240 -8.15 16.74 27.98
CA ASN A 240 -9.47 17.13 28.50
C ASN A 240 -10.55 16.15 28.01
N LEU A 241 -10.49 14.93 28.54
CA LEU A 241 -11.39 13.84 28.16
C LEU A 241 -12.88 14.20 28.28
N PRO A 242 -13.37 14.89 29.34
CA PRO A 242 -14.78 15.26 29.42
C PRO A 242 -15.24 16.13 28.25
N LYS A 243 -14.44 17.14 27.87
CA LYS A 243 -14.75 18.00 26.71
C LYS A 243 -14.70 17.22 25.40
N SER A 244 -13.72 16.35 25.23
CA SER A 244 -13.59 15.53 24.02
C SER A 244 -14.73 14.53 23.85
N VAL A 245 -15.17 13.89 24.94
CA VAL A 245 -16.31 12.97 24.92
C VAL A 245 -17.61 13.71 24.60
N ASP A 246 -17.81 14.92 25.14
CA ASP A 246 -18.96 15.76 24.79
C ASP A 246 -18.94 16.15 23.30
N HIS A 247 -17.79 16.51 22.75
CA HIS A 247 -17.63 16.74 21.31
C HIS A 247 -18.00 15.49 20.49
N ILE A 248 -17.47 14.32 20.85
CA ILE A 248 -17.79 13.04 20.18
C ILE A 248 -19.30 12.77 20.23
N SER A 249 -19.93 13.01 21.39
CA SER A 249 -21.37 12.80 21.59
C SER A 249 -22.25 13.69 20.70
N ARG A 250 -21.73 14.80 20.18
CA ARG A 250 -22.45 15.73 19.31
C ARG A 250 -22.19 15.48 17.83
N MET A 251 -20.99 14.99 17.49
CA MET A 251 -20.51 14.90 16.11
C MET A 251 -20.53 13.47 15.54
N TYR A 252 -20.55 12.45 16.38
CA TYR A 252 -20.44 11.05 16.00
C TYR A 252 -21.55 10.20 16.64
N SER A 253 -21.71 8.97 16.15
CA SER A 253 -22.73 8.06 16.66
C SER A 253 -22.56 7.69 18.15
N PRO A 254 -23.66 7.31 18.83
CA PRO A 254 -23.60 6.74 20.17
C PRO A 254 -22.70 5.50 20.28
N ASP A 255 -22.64 4.68 19.22
CA ASP A 255 -21.78 3.48 19.18
C ASP A 255 -20.31 3.85 19.35
N LEU A 256 -19.85 4.90 18.65
CA LEU A 256 -18.45 5.35 18.74
C LEU A 256 -18.14 5.85 20.15
N LYS A 257 -19.05 6.64 20.71
CA LYS A 257 -18.95 7.12 22.10
C LYS A 257 -18.86 5.95 23.07
N ASN A 258 -19.69 4.92 22.92
CA ASN A 258 -19.70 3.74 23.79
C ASN A 258 -18.37 2.97 23.73
N VAL A 259 -17.83 2.77 22.52
CA VAL A 259 -16.50 2.15 22.34
C VAL A 259 -15.41 2.98 23.01
N VAL A 260 -15.39 4.30 22.82
CA VAL A 260 -14.41 5.20 23.45
C VAL A 260 -14.52 5.13 24.98
N LEU A 261 -15.73 5.21 25.53
CA LEU A 261 -15.93 5.12 26.99
C LEU A 261 -15.48 3.77 27.56
N TYR A 262 -15.74 2.68 26.85
CA TYR A 262 -15.25 1.35 27.24
C TYR A 262 -13.72 1.31 27.25
N LEU A 263 -13.06 1.81 26.20
CA LEU A 263 -11.59 1.86 26.11
C LEU A 263 -10.96 2.75 27.18
N LEU A 264 -11.63 3.83 27.61
CA LEU A 264 -11.18 4.72 28.69
C LEU A 264 -11.51 4.22 30.10
N SER A 265 -12.35 3.18 30.23
CA SER A 265 -12.74 2.64 31.53
C SER A 265 -11.54 2.08 32.30
N LYS A 266 -11.68 1.93 33.62
CA LYS A 266 -10.62 1.44 34.49
C LYS A 266 -10.13 0.05 34.04
N PRO A 267 -8.82 -0.24 34.13
CA PRO A 267 -8.31 -1.57 33.85
C PRO A 267 -9.04 -2.65 34.65
N GLY A 268 -9.28 -3.80 34.02
CA GLY A 268 -9.95 -4.90 34.68
C GLY A 268 -9.93 -6.18 33.85
N PRO A 269 -10.14 -7.35 34.46
CA PRO A 269 -10.05 -8.64 33.79
C PRO A 269 -11.11 -8.84 32.69
N ARG A 270 -12.22 -8.09 32.76
CA ARG A 270 -13.29 -8.07 31.74
C ARG A 270 -13.05 -7.03 30.65
N LYS A 271 -12.01 -6.21 30.77
CA LYS A 271 -11.67 -5.20 29.78
C LYS A 271 -10.77 -5.83 28.73
N THR A 272 -11.33 -6.35 27.64
CA THR A 272 -10.58 -7.06 26.60
C THR A 272 -10.89 -6.52 25.22
N ILE A 273 -10.04 -6.87 24.25
CA ILE A 273 -10.23 -6.47 22.85
C ILE A 273 -11.41 -7.21 22.20
N GLU A 274 -11.78 -8.40 22.68
CA GLU A 274 -12.96 -9.15 22.25
C GLU A 274 -14.25 -8.38 22.53
N GLU A 275 -14.37 -7.78 23.71
CA GLU A 275 -15.53 -6.97 24.08
C GLU A 275 -15.60 -5.68 23.25
N VAL A 276 -14.46 -5.07 22.93
CA VAL A 276 -14.39 -3.93 21.99
C VAL A 276 -14.94 -4.34 20.62
N LEU A 277 -14.52 -5.50 20.11
CA LEU A 277 -15.02 -6.04 18.84
C LEU A 277 -16.52 -6.37 18.90
N ALA A 278 -17.01 -6.88 20.03
CA ALA A 278 -18.44 -7.12 20.23
C ALA A 278 -19.26 -5.82 20.17
N LEU A 279 -18.76 -4.74 20.78
CA LEU A 279 -19.41 -3.42 20.75
C LEU A 279 -19.50 -2.80 19.35
N MET A 280 -18.59 -3.16 18.43
CA MET A 280 -18.56 -2.65 17.06
C MET A 280 -19.00 -3.68 16.00
N GLY A 281 -19.67 -4.76 16.40
CA GLY A 281 -20.03 -5.89 15.52
C GLY A 281 -20.58 -5.50 14.14
N PRO A 282 -21.58 -4.61 14.03
CA PRO A 282 -22.08 -4.17 12.72
C PRO A 282 -21.01 -3.53 11.83
N ARG A 283 -20.07 -2.77 12.42
CA ARG A 283 -18.99 -2.09 11.69
C ARG A 283 -17.95 -3.06 11.14
N VAL A 284 -17.79 -4.21 11.78
CA VAL A 284 -16.91 -5.29 11.28
C VAL A 284 -17.46 -5.83 9.95
N VAL A 285 -18.78 -5.96 9.82
CA VAL A 285 -19.43 -6.40 8.57
C VAL A 285 -19.29 -5.33 7.49
N ASP A 286 -19.47 -4.05 7.84
CA ASP A 286 -19.26 -2.92 6.90
C ASP A 286 -17.82 -2.92 6.33
N GLU A 287 -16.83 -3.17 7.19
CA GLU A 287 -15.42 -3.24 6.80
C GLU A 287 -15.11 -4.49 5.96
N LEU A 288 -15.69 -5.65 6.31
CA LEU A 288 -15.57 -6.87 5.50
C LEU A 288 -16.13 -6.66 4.09
N ASN A 289 -17.33 -6.09 3.97
CA ASN A 289 -17.92 -5.77 2.67
C ASN A 289 -17.03 -4.79 1.88
N SER A 290 -16.45 -3.80 2.55
CA SER A 290 -15.53 -2.87 1.91
C SER A 290 -14.24 -3.56 1.42
N SER A 291 -13.76 -4.58 2.15
CA SER A 291 -12.62 -5.41 1.72
C SER A 291 -12.96 -6.29 0.52
N LEU A 292 -14.16 -6.87 0.45
CA LEU A 292 -14.60 -7.68 -0.69
C LEU A 292 -14.74 -6.83 -1.96
N VAL A 293 -15.30 -5.61 -1.85
CA VAL A 293 -15.35 -4.67 -2.98
C VAL A 293 -13.95 -4.29 -3.46
N ALA A 294 -12.99 -4.15 -2.54
CA ALA A 294 -11.60 -3.90 -2.91
C ALA A 294 -10.96 -5.10 -3.62
N GLU A 295 -11.30 -6.34 -3.22
CA GLU A 295 -10.88 -7.57 -3.89
C GLU A 295 -11.43 -7.65 -5.31
N ASP A 296 -12.74 -7.45 -5.50
CA ASP A 296 -13.38 -7.42 -6.83
C ASP A 296 -12.74 -6.38 -7.74
N THR A 297 -12.41 -5.20 -7.19
CA THR A 297 -11.74 -4.12 -7.93
C THR A 297 -10.33 -4.54 -8.37
N LEU A 298 -9.56 -5.17 -7.47
CA LEU A 298 -8.21 -5.64 -7.78
C LEU A 298 -8.24 -6.79 -8.79
N GLU A 299 -9.19 -7.71 -8.68
CA GLU A 299 -9.38 -8.79 -9.64
C GLU A 299 -9.74 -8.23 -11.02
N HIS A 300 -10.63 -7.23 -11.08
CA HIS A 300 -10.97 -6.55 -12.33
C HIS A 300 -9.76 -5.92 -13.01
N GLU A 301 -8.94 -5.16 -12.27
CA GLU A 301 -7.72 -4.56 -12.82
C GLU A 301 -6.68 -5.61 -13.22
N LEU A 302 -6.54 -6.69 -12.44
CA LEU A 302 -5.65 -7.81 -12.79
C LEU A 302 -6.08 -8.51 -14.08
N MET A 303 -7.39 -8.73 -14.27
CA MET A 303 -7.93 -9.30 -15.51
C MET A 303 -7.63 -8.41 -16.72
N ARG A 304 -7.72 -7.09 -16.56
CA ARG A 304 -7.37 -6.13 -17.63
C ARG A 304 -5.89 -6.18 -17.97
N GLU A 305 -5.01 -6.23 -16.97
CA GLU A 305 -3.56 -6.36 -17.18
C GLU A 305 -3.15 -7.72 -17.78
N LEU A 306 -3.87 -8.79 -17.42
CA LEU A 306 -3.69 -10.09 -18.06
C LEU A 306 -3.96 -10.00 -19.57
N GLU A 307 -5.04 -9.33 -19.95
CA GLU A 307 -5.40 -9.13 -21.36
C GLU A 307 -4.36 -8.27 -22.08
N ASN A 308 -3.91 -7.16 -21.47
CA ASN A 308 -2.78 -6.38 -21.99
C ASN A 308 -1.54 -7.26 -22.24
N GLY A 309 -1.22 -8.17 -21.32
CA GLY A 309 -0.13 -9.14 -21.49
C GLY A 309 -0.33 -10.09 -22.68
N ARG A 310 -1.56 -10.52 -22.97
CA ARG A 310 -1.88 -11.34 -24.16
C ARG A 310 -1.68 -10.53 -25.43
N LEU A 311 -2.20 -9.31 -25.48
CA LEU A 311 -2.06 -8.43 -26.63
C LEU A 311 -0.59 -8.08 -26.90
N VAL A 312 0.22 -7.81 -25.87
CA VAL A 312 1.66 -7.56 -26.02
C VAL A 312 2.37 -8.76 -26.67
N ARG A 313 2.06 -9.99 -26.24
CA ARG A 313 2.64 -11.19 -26.87
C ARG A 313 2.22 -11.32 -28.34
N LEU A 314 0.97 -11.02 -28.66
CA LEU A 314 0.47 -11.05 -30.03
C LEU A 314 1.13 -9.98 -30.91
N LEU A 315 1.25 -8.74 -30.42
CA LEU A 315 1.98 -7.66 -31.09
C LEU A 315 3.46 -8.01 -31.31
N THR A 316 4.07 -8.70 -30.34
CA THR A 316 5.45 -9.19 -30.48
C THR A 316 5.55 -10.22 -31.62
N LYS A 317 4.60 -11.15 -31.74
CA LYS A 317 4.54 -12.09 -32.87
C LYS A 317 4.41 -11.37 -34.21
N PHE A 318 3.53 -10.37 -34.30
CA PHE A 318 3.44 -9.51 -35.50
C PHE A 318 4.79 -8.87 -35.82
N GLY A 319 5.49 -8.33 -34.82
CA GLY A 319 6.82 -7.75 -34.99
C GLY A 319 7.89 -8.73 -35.48
N PHE A 320 7.81 -10.01 -35.12
CA PHE A 320 8.74 -11.04 -35.61
C PHE A 320 8.44 -11.52 -37.04
N ILE A 321 7.15 -11.51 -37.45
CA ILE A 321 6.70 -12.02 -38.74
C ILE A 321 6.80 -10.95 -39.84
N ASN A 322 6.35 -9.73 -39.53
CA ASN A 322 6.20 -8.67 -40.50
C ASN A 322 7.55 -8.05 -40.91
N GLU A 323 7.68 -7.64 -42.18
CA GLU A 323 8.80 -6.85 -42.72
C GLU A 323 10.21 -7.36 -42.38
N ARG A 324 10.44 -8.68 -42.43
CA ARG A 324 11.76 -9.25 -42.20
C ARG A 324 12.78 -8.80 -43.28
N PRO A 325 13.91 -8.19 -42.91
CA PRO A 325 14.89 -7.66 -43.87
C PRO A 325 15.49 -8.70 -44.81
N GLU A 326 15.62 -9.95 -44.35
CA GLU A 326 16.16 -11.08 -45.12
C GLU A 326 15.35 -11.38 -46.39
N PHE A 327 14.09 -10.93 -46.41
CA PHE A 327 13.15 -11.15 -47.50
C PHE A 327 12.70 -9.85 -48.18
N ASP A 328 13.34 -8.72 -47.89
CA ASP A 328 12.99 -7.39 -48.43
C ASP A 328 13.14 -7.32 -49.97
N HIS A 329 13.92 -8.24 -50.55
CA HIS A 329 14.11 -8.41 -51.99
C HIS A 329 13.40 -9.63 -52.58
N ASP A 330 12.63 -10.38 -51.77
CA ASP A 330 11.73 -11.43 -52.23
C ASP A 330 10.27 -10.98 -52.05
N PRO A 331 9.66 -10.38 -53.10
CA PRO A 331 8.26 -9.95 -53.06
C PRO A 331 7.31 -11.09 -52.67
N ARG A 332 7.68 -12.35 -52.89
CA ARG A 332 6.82 -13.50 -52.62
C ARG A 332 6.66 -13.75 -51.13
N TRP A 333 7.62 -13.36 -50.30
CA TRP A 333 7.57 -13.64 -48.85
C TRP A 333 6.39 -12.97 -48.16
N ALA A 334 6.11 -11.70 -48.48
CA ALA A 334 5.03 -10.93 -47.89
C ALA A 334 3.72 -10.99 -48.71
N GLU A 335 3.78 -11.39 -49.98
CA GLU A 335 2.64 -11.37 -50.91
C GLU A 335 2.04 -12.77 -51.20
N THR A 336 2.42 -13.80 -50.44
CA THR A 336 1.85 -15.16 -50.64
C THR A 336 1.33 -15.80 -49.35
N GLY A 337 0.20 -16.52 -49.49
CA GLY A 337 -0.38 -17.39 -48.46
C GLY A 337 -0.71 -16.68 -47.14
N ASP A 338 -0.38 -17.35 -46.04
CA ASP A 338 -0.65 -16.89 -44.67
C ASP A 338 -0.04 -15.52 -44.36
N ARG A 339 1.17 -15.24 -44.87
CA ARG A 339 1.89 -13.97 -44.58
C ARG A 339 1.22 -12.76 -45.22
N TYR A 340 0.60 -12.92 -46.39
CA TYR A 340 -0.18 -11.86 -47.02
C TYR A 340 -1.43 -11.51 -46.22
N LEU A 341 -2.14 -12.51 -45.68
CA LEU A 341 -3.29 -12.29 -44.80
C LEU A 341 -2.89 -11.53 -43.52
N ILE A 342 -1.75 -11.88 -42.92
CA ILE A 342 -1.21 -11.20 -41.74
C ILE A 342 -0.87 -9.73 -42.05
N LYS A 343 -0.24 -9.47 -43.21
CA LYS A 343 0.08 -8.11 -43.67
C LYS A 343 -1.17 -7.25 -43.84
N LEU A 344 -2.19 -7.77 -44.51
CA LEU A 344 -3.45 -7.04 -44.70
C LEU A 344 -4.18 -6.83 -43.38
N PHE A 345 -4.16 -7.80 -42.47
CA PHE A 345 -4.73 -7.64 -41.14
C PHE A 345 -4.01 -6.56 -40.33
N ARG A 346 -2.68 -6.50 -40.38
CA ARG A 346 -1.92 -5.40 -39.78
C ARG A 346 -2.40 -4.05 -40.32
N ASP A 347 -2.56 -3.92 -41.64
CA ASP A 347 -3.04 -2.68 -42.26
C ASP A 347 -4.47 -2.34 -41.80
N TYR A 348 -5.36 -3.34 -41.71
CA TYR A 348 -6.72 -3.18 -41.15
C TYR A 348 -6.73 -2.67 -39.69
N VAL A 349 -5.76 -3.09 -38.88
CA VAL A 349 -5.69 -2.70 -37.45
C VAL A 349 -4.99 -1.35 -37.26
N PHE A 350 -3.85 -1.12 -37.92
CA PHE A 350 -2.94 -0.02 -37.59
C PHE A 350 -2.83 1.08 -38.64
N HIS A 351 -3.30 0.85 -39.87
CA HIS A 351 -3.13 1.77 -41.00
C HIS A 351 -4.48 2.25 -41.56
N GLN A 352 -5.47 2.45 -40.69
CA GLN A 352 -6.75 3.05 -41.07
C GLN A 352 -6.56 4.53 -41.47
N VAL A 353 -7.31 4.94 -42.48
CA VAL A 353 -7.38 6.33 -42.93
C VAL A 353 -8.85 6.79 -42.99
N ASP A 354 -9.09 8.07 -42.73
CA ASP A 354 -10.42 8.67 -42.86
C ASP A 354 -10.75 8.99 -44.33
N GLU A 355 -11.95 9.50 -44.59
CA GLU A 355 -12.42 9.92 -45.93
C GLU A 355 -11.52 10.98 -46.59
N THR A 356 -10.68 11.68 -45.81
CA THR A 356 -9.73 12.69 -46.28
C THR A 356 -8.30 12.15 -46.44
N GLY A 357 -8.10 10.85 -46.20
CA GLY A 357 -6.79 10.20 -46.27
C GLY A 357 -5.90 10.45 -45.06
N ARG A 358 -6.44 11.00 -43.96
CA ARG A 358 -5.65 11.22 -42.72
C ARG A 358 -5.64 9.95 -41.87
N PRO A 359 -4.51 9.64 -41.20
CA PRO A 359 -4.40 8.44 -40.37
C PRO A 359 -5.37 8.48 -39.18
N VAL A 360 -6.05 7.37 -38.93
CA VAL A 360 -6.95 7.18 -37.79
C VAL A 360 -6.22 6.42 -36.68
N THR A 361 -6.05 7.06 -35.53
CA THR A 361 -5.40 6.46 -34.34
C THR A 361 -6.44 6.11 -33.27
N ASP A 362 -7.30 5.12 -33.57
CA ASP A 362 -8.33 4.64 -32.63
C ASP A 362 -7.85 3.41 -31.84
N LEU A 363 -7.49 3.64 -30.57
CA LEU A 363 -7.11 2.58 -29.64
C LEU A 363 -8.24 1.59 -29.36
N SER A 364 -9.51 2.02 -29.42
CA SER A 364 -10.66 1.15 -29.18
C SER A 364 -10.78 0.10 -30.28
N HIS A 365 -10.62 0.52 -31.54
CA HIS A 365 -10.54 -0.39 -32.69
C HIS A 365 -9.39 -1.38 -32.54
N VAL A 366 -8.17 -0.90 -32.26
CA VAL A 366 -6.99 -1.75 -32.12
C VAL A 366 -7.18 -2.81 -31.04
N LEU A 367 -7.60 -2.40 -29.84
CA LEU A 367 -7.83 -3.33 -28.73
C LEU A 367 -8.95 -4.32 -29.07
N THR A 368 -10.04 -3.86 -29.68
CA THR A 368 -11.15 -4.76 -30.05
C THR A 368 -10.72 -5.80 -31.09
N ALA A 369 -10.02 -5.38 -32.14
CA ALA A 369 -9.56 -6.27 -33.20
C ALA A 369 -8.55 -7.30 -32.68
N LEU A 370 -7.58 -6.88 -31.85
CA LEU A 370 -6.59 -7.81 -31.29
C LEU A 370 -7.20 -8.77 -30.27
N ASN A 371 -8.18 -8.34 -29.46
CA ASN A 371 -8.92 -9.24 -28.57
C ASN A 371 -9.71 -10.30 -29.34
N LYS A 372 -10.41 -9.89 -30.41
CA LYS A 372 -11.13 -10.81 -31.30
C LYS A 372 -10.18 -11.81 -31.97
N LEU A 373 -9.01 -11.32 -32.39
CA LEU A 373 -7.95 -12.16 -32.96
C LEU A 373 -7.41 -13.15 -31.93
N ASP A 374 -7.04 -12.71 -30.72
CA ASP A 374 -6.49 -13.59 -29.69
C ASP A 374 -7.52 -14.63 -29.22
N ALA A 375 -8.80 -14.26 -29.16
CA ALA A 375 -9.91 -15.19 -28.90
C ALA A 375 -10.17 -16.16 -30.07
N GLY A 376 -9.80 -15.83 -31.31
CA GLY A 376 -10.02 -16.68 -32.48
C GLY A 376 -11.50 -16.88 -32.80
N ILE A 377 -12.27 -15.80 -32.79
CA ILE A 377 -13.71 -15.84 -33.05
C ILE A 377 -14.03 -16.05 -34.54
N ASP A 378 -15.24 -16.53 -34.83
CA ASP A 378 -15.73 -16.80 -36.19
C ASP A 378 -16.25 -15.54 -36.93
N GLU A 379 -16.19 -14.37 -36.30
CA GLU A 379 -16.54 -13.10 -36.96
C GLU A 379 -15.64 -12.86 -38.16
N LYS A 380 -16.25 -12.60 -39.31
CA LYS A 380 -15.55 -12.32 -40.57
C LYS A 380 -15.38 -10.83 -40.79
N ILE A 381 -14.19 -10.44 -41.21
CA ILE A 381 -13.83 -9.09 -41.61
C ILE A 381 -13.39 -9.07 -43.07
N MET A 382 -13.49 -7.90 -43.69
CA MET A 382 -12.99 -7.66 -45.05
C MET A 382 -11.62 -7.00 -44.96
N LEU A 383 -10.61 -7.66 -45.51
CA LEU A 383 -9.27 -7.14 -45.65
C LEU A 383 -9.07 -6.66 -47.08
N VAL A 384 -8.61 -5.43 -47.26
CA VAL A 384 -8.44 -4.78 -48.57
C VAL A 384 -6.97 -4.51 -48.82
N SER A 385 -6.49 -4.84 -50.01
CA SER A 385 -5.13 -4.51 -50.45
C SER A 385 -4.96 -3.00 -50.65
N ARG A 386 -3.72 -2.51 -50.57
CA ARG A 386 -3.43 -1.06 -50.68
C ARG A 386 -3.75 -0.46 -52.05
N ASP A 387 -3.77 -1.28 -53.09
CA ASP A 387 -4.16 -0.89 -54.45
C ASP A 387 -5.68 -0.99 -54.68
N GLU A 388 -6.44 -1.40 -53.65
CA GLU A 388 -7.89 -1.61 -53.67
C GLU A 388 -8.36 -2.65 -54.70
N GLN A 389 -7.45 -3.44 -55.27
CA GLN A 389 -7.80 -4.45 -56.29
C GLN A 389 -8.20 -5.80 -55.70
N SER A 390 -7.79 -6.10 -54.46
CA SER A 390 -8.05 -7.37 -53.79
C SER A 390 -8.80 -7.18 -52.48
N CYS A 391 -9.92 -7.89 -52.34
CA CYS A 391 -10.71 -7.96 -51.10
C CYS A 391 -10.79 -9.42 -50.64
N LEU A 392 -10.38 -9.69 -49.40
CA LEU A 392 -10.44 -11.01 -48.79
C LEU A 392 -11.38 -10.98 -47.59
N ILE A 393 -12.32 -11.91 -47.53
CA ILE A 393 -13.22 -12.07 -46.38
C ILE A 393 -12.70 -13.25 -45.55
N VAL A 394 -12.21 -12.96 -44.36
CA VAL A 394 -11.59 -13.95 -43.47
C VAL A 394 -12.09 -13.78 -42.04
N SER A 395 -12.16 -14.87 -41.30
CA SER A 395 -12.46 -14.87 -39.88
C SER A 395 -11.23 -14.55 -39.03
N TYR A 396 -11.45 -13.99 -37.83
CA TYR A 396 -10.37 -13.82 -36.85
C TYR A 396 -9.70 -15.16 -36.50
N ARG A 397 -10.45 -16.28 -36.48
CA ARG A 397 -9.88 -17.63 -36.31
C ARG A 397 -8.88 -18.01 -37.39
N GLU A 398 -9.22 -17.77 -38.67
CA GLU A 398 -8.31 -18.06 -39.79
C GLU A 398 -7.04 -17.23 -39.69
N ILE A 399 -7.17 -15.92 -39.40
CA ILE A 399 -6.01 -15.02 -39.23
C ILE A 399 -5.12 -15.50 -38.07
N LYS A 400 -5.72 -15.91 -36.94
CA LYS A 400 -4.98 -16.44 -35.79
C LYS A 400 -4.16 -17.67 -36.18
N ASN A 401 -4.76 -18.61 -36.91
CA ASN A 401 -4.07 -19.81 -37.39
C ASN A 401 -2.89 -19.46 -38.31
N CYS A 402 -3.06 -18.49 -39.22
CA CYS A 402 -1.98 -17.99 -40.07
C CYS A 402 -0.83 -17.42 -39.23
N ILE A 403 -1.12 -16.63 -38.19
CA ILE A 403 -0.09 -16.05 -37.30
C ILE A 403 0.63 -17.14 -36.52
N GLU A 404 -0.07 -18.12 -35.98
CA GLU A 404 0.52 -19.22 -35.22
C GLU A 404 1.41 -20.10 -36.10
N SER A 405 0.94 -20.44 -37.30
CA SER A 405 1.70 -21.16 -38.33
C SER A 405 2.96 -20.40 -38.73
N ALA A 406 2.80 -19.13 -39.14
CA ALA A 406 3.90 -18.28 -39.57
C ALA A 406 4.92 -18.02 -38.45
N PHE A 407 4.50 -17.97 -37.18
CA PHE A 407 5.41 -17.84 -36.04
C PHE A 407 6.16 -19.14 -35.74
N ALA A 408 5.53 -20.30 -35.92
CA ALA A 408 6.16 -21.61 -35.70
C ALA A 408 7.18 -21.98 -36.79
N ASP A 409 7.00 -21.43 -38.00
CA ASP A 409 7.94 -21.57 -39.12
C ASP A 409 9.25 -20.78 -38.93
N LEU A 410 9.27 -19.80 -38.01
CA LEU A 410 10.45 -18.98 -37.68
C LEU A 410 11.31 -19.66 -36.60
#